data_AF-A0A2D7QQR6-F1
#
_entry.id   AF-A0A2D7QQR6-F1
#
_cell.length_a   1.000
_cell.length_b   1.000
_cell.length_c   1.000
_cell.angle_alpha   90.00
_cell.angle_beta   90.00
_cell.angle_gamma   90.00
#
_symmetry.space_group_name_H-M   'P 1'
#
loop_
_entity.id
_entity.type
_entity.pdbx_description
1 polymer ?
#
loop_
_entity_poly.entity_id
_entity_poly.type
_entity_poly.pdbx_seq_one_letter_code
_entity_poly.pdbx_strand_id
1 'polypeptide(L)'
;YEIMKKRIDKAKVKGTAKRLTQPGKISIVYSQTREGVEYEKYIEYLLAREYLVGTIERLDLEDLQGLYSLKALRVSINLDRPVELPGPTEDFPLF
;
A
#
# COMPACT_ATOMS: atom_id res chain seq x y z
N TYR A 1 -6.03 -19.99 -3.45
CA TYR A 1 -5.15 -18.81 -3.31
C TYR A 1 -5.43 -17.72 -4.37
N GLU A 2 -5.66 -18.06 -5.64
CA GLU A 2 -5.97 -17.07 -6.71
C GLU A 2 -7.29 -16.29 -6.54
N ILE A 3 -8.30 -16.91 -5.93
CA ILE A 3 -9.59 -16.26 -5.68
C ILE A 3 -9.44 -15.06 -4.73
N MET A 4 -8.47 -15.12 -3.80
CA MET A 4 -8.20 -14.04 -2.86
C MET A 4 -7.65 -12.80 -3.58
N LYS A 5 -6.72 -12.99 -4.55
CA LYS A 5 -6.17 -11.91 -5.38
C LYS A 5 -7.23 -11.24 -6.25
N LYS A 6 -8.11 -12.03 -6.89
CA LYS A 6 -9.24 -11.50 -7.68
C LYS A 6 -10.26 -10.71 -6.83
N ARG A 7 -10.36 -11.01 -5.53
CA ARG A 7 -11.24 -10.29 -4.60
C ARG A 7 -10.65 -8.97 -4.14
N ILE A 8 -9.35 -8.92 -3.83
CA ILE A 8 -8.67 -7.66 -3.47
C ILE A 8 -8.67 -6.68 -4.65
N ASP A 9 -8.55 -7.15 -5.89
CA ASP A 9 -8.68 -6.29 -7.08
C ASP A 9 -10.06 -5.61 -7.18
N LYS A 10 -11.11 -6.27 -6.67
CA LYS A 10 -12.49 -5.74 -6.60
C LYS A 10 -12.83 -5.12 -5.25
N ALA A 11 -11.89 -5.04 -4.32
CA ALA A 11 -12.12 -4.43 -3.02
C ALA A 11 -12.44 -2.95 -3.20
N LYS A 12 -13.51 -2.53 -2.53
CA LYS A 12 -13.89 -1.13 -2.42
C LYS A 12 -13.51 -0.65 -1.02
N VAL A 13 -13.17 0.63 -0.95
CA VAL A 13 -12.94 1.29 0.32
C VAL A 13 -14.30 1.49 0.99
N LYS A 14 -14.43 1.00 2.23
CA LYS A 14 -15.62 1.11 3.07
C LYS A 14 -16.09 2.56 3.16
N GLY A 15 -17.38 2.76 2.94
CA GLY A 15 -17.97 4.10 2.89
C GLY A 15 -17.75 4.86 1.58
N THR A 16 -17.11 4.25 0.58
CA THR A 16 -16.97 4.82 -0.76
C THR A 16 -17.23 3.78 -1.85
N ALA A 17 -17.66 4.22 -3.04
CA ALA A 17 -17.76 3.35 -4.21
C ALA A 17 -16.41 3.20 -4.96
N LYS A 18 -15.31 3.75 -4.44
CA LYS A 18 -14.02 3.78 -5.13
C LYS A 18 -13.26 2.47 -4.92
N ARG A 19 -12.61 2.01 -5.98
CA ARG A 19 -11.69 0.86 -5.93
C ARG A 19 -10.48 1.21 -5.05
N LEU A 20 -9.97 0.20 -4.36
CA LEU A 20 -8.75 0.32 -3.58
C LEU A 20 -7.56 0.68 -4.49
N THR A 21 -7.38 -0.10 -5.57
CA THR A 21 -6.31 0.08 -6.55
C THR A 21 -6.59 1.30 -7.42
N GLN A 22 -5.58 2.15 -7.54
CA GLN A 22 -5.61 3.33 -8.40
C GLN A 22 -4.29 3.44 -9.15
N PRO A 23 -4.30 3.84 -10.44
CA PRO A 23 -3.07 4.06 -11.19
C PRO A 23 -2.22 5.16 -10.51
N GLY A 24 -0.90 4.95 -10.47
CA GLY A 24 0.04 5.88 -9.83
C GLY A 24 0.01 5.86 -8.29
N LYS A 25 -0.73 4.92 -7.68
CA LYS A 25 -0.80 4.76 -6.22
C LYS A 25 -0.50 3.33 -5.80
N ILE A 26 0.14 3.18 -4.65
CA ILE A 26 0.34 1.90 -3.97
C ILE A 26 -0.71 1.77 -2.89
N SER A 27 -1.26 0.57 -2.74
CA SER A 27 -2.16 0.24 -1.64
C SER A 27 -1.66 -1.00 -0.92
N ILE A 28 -1.36 -0.87 0.37
CA ILE A 28 -0.90 -1.94 1.26
C ILE A 28 -2.08 -2.38 2.10
N VAL A 29 -2.53 -3.63 1.95
CA VAL A 29 -3.65 -4.20 2.72
C VAL A 29 -3.11 -4.99 3.90
N TYR A 30 -3.65 -4.74 5.09
CA TYR A 30 -3.25 -5.39 6.33
C TYR A 30 -4.47 -5.73 7.18
N SER A 31 -4.36 -6.77 8.00
CA SER A 31 -5.41 -7.17 8.94
C SER A 31 -5.11 -6.77 10.37
N GLN A 32 -3.83 -6.68 10.76
CA GLN A 32 -3.43 -6.29 12.12
C GLN A 32 -2.95 -4.84 12.17
N THR A 33 -3.45 -4.08 13.13
CA THR A 33 -3.03 -2.67 13.35
C THR A 33 -1.53 -2.54 13.56
N ARG A 34 -0.87 -3.52 14.20
CA ARG A 34 0.58 -3.53 14.41
C ARG A 34 1.35 -3.49 13.09
N GLU A 35 0.97 -4.32 12.13
CA GLU A 35 1.56 -4.34 10.79
C GLU A 35 1.37 -2.99 10.08
N GLY A 36 0.17 -2.40 10.21
CA GLY A 36 -0.13 -1.09 9.66
C GLY A 36 0.81 0.02 10.16
N VAL A 37 1.16 0.00 11.45
CA VAL A 37 2.12 0.98 12.03
C VAL A 37 3.53 0.78 11.46
N GLU A 38 3.96 -0.46 11.21
CA GLU A 38 5.26 -0.71 10.59
C GLU A 38 5.28 -0.27 9.12
N TYR A 39 4.22 -0.58 8.37
CA TYR A 39 4.06 -0.10 6.99
C TYR A 39 4.06 1.41 6.88
N GLU A 40 3.46 2.10 7.84
CA GLU A 40 3.48 3.56 7.90
C GLU A 40 4.92 4.10 8.00
N LYS A 41 5.75 3.51 8.88
CA LYS A 41 7.16 3.89 8.99
C LYS A 41 7.95 3.66 7.70
N TYR A 42 7.69 2.53 7.00
CA TYR A 42 8.32 2.27 5.71
C TYR A 42 7.90 3.28 4.65
N ILE A 43 6.61 3.65 4.62
CA ILE A 43 6.10 4.67 3.70
C ILE A 43 6.70 6.05 4.01
N GLU A 44 6.80 6.43 5.28
CA GLU A 44 7.44 7.69 5.71
C GLU A 44 8.90 7.75 5.28
N TYR A 45 9.64 6.64 5.41
CA TYR A 45 11.01 6.54 4.92
C TYR A 45 11.09 6.75 3.40
N LEU A 46 10.18 6.15 2.64
CA LEU A 46 10.13 6.31 1.18
C LEU A 46 9.66 7.71 0.74
N LEU A 47 8.78 8.35 1.51
CA LEU A 47 8.38 9.76 1.31
C LEU A 47 9.57 10.70 1.56
N ALA A 48 10.33 10.48 2.64
CA ALA A 48 11.53 11.26 2.95
C ALA A 48 12.62 11.13 1.89
N ARG A 49 12.65 9.98 1.20
CA ARG A 49 13.52 9.73 0.05
C ARG A 49 12.90 10.14 -1.28
N GLU A 50 11.75 10.79 -1.31
CA GLU A 50 11.07 11.26 -2.54
C GLU A 50 10.70 10.15 -3.54
N TYR A 51 10.65 8.88 -3.12
CA TYR A 51 10.13 7.78 -3.95
C TYR A 51 8.59 7.77 -3.97
N LEU A 52 7.99 8.27 -2.89
CA LEU A 52 6.56 8.46 -2.76
C LEU A 52 6.30 9.96 -2.62
N VAL A 53 5.08 10.38 -2.94
CA VAL A 53 4.63 11.76 -2.83
C VAL A 53 3.24 11.85 -2.21
N GLY A 54 2.95 13.01 -1.61
CA GLY A 54 1.67 13.29 -0.98
C GLY A 54 1.58 12.75 0.44
N THR A 55 0.38 12.31 0.83
CA THR A 55 0.07 11.89 2.19
C THR A 55 -0.38 10.43 2.24
N ILE A 56 -0.17 9.79 3.39
CA ILE A 56 -0.64 8.43 3.66
C ILE A 56 -2.15 8.46 3.91
N GLU A 57 -2.91 7.86 3.00
CA GLU A 57 -4.35 7.69 3.12
C GLU A 57 -4.65 6.39 3.88
N ARG A 58 -5.26 6.48 5.06
CA ARG A 58 -5.73 5.32 5.83
C ARG A 58 -7.16 4.99 5.38
N LEU A 59 -7.35 3.79 4.86
CA LEU A 59 -8.59 3.34 4.23
C LEU A 59 -9.08 2.08 4.94
N ASP A 60 -10.35 2.04 5.30
CA ASP A 60 -11.00 0.80 5.74
C ASP A 60 -11.55 0.07 4.51
N LEU A 61 -11.40 -1.25 4.42
CA LEU A 61 -11.97 -2.04 3.33
C LEU A 61 -13.33 -2.61 3.73
N GLU A 62 -14.21 -2.77 2.75
CA GLU A 62 -15.47 -3.48 2.97
C GLU A 62 -15.20 -4.96 3.28
N ASP A 63 -16.03 -5.52 4.15
CA ASP A 63 -15.96 -6.93 4.52
C ASP A 63 -16.26 -7.79 3.28
N LEU A 64 -15.19 -8.33 2.68
CA LEU A 64 -15.28 -9.22 1.53
C LEU A 64 -15.63 -10.60 2.06
N GLN A 65 -16.71 -11.20 1.58
CA GLN A 65 -17.27 -12.49 2.00
C GLN A 65 -16.24 -13.55 2.52
N GLY A 66 -15.88 -13.51 3.81
CA GLY A 66 -14.87 -14.39 4.44
C GLY A 66 -13.56 -13.73 4.91
N LEU A 67 -13.37 -12.42 4.71
CA LEU A 67 -12.28 -11.58 5.21
C LEU A 67 -12.89 -10.37 5.91
N TYR A 68 -12.64 -10.26 7.22
CA TYR A 68 -13.25 -9.25 8.07
C TYR A 68 -12.22 -8.21 8.50
N SER A 69 -12.66 -6.95 8.64
CA SER A 69 -11.85 -5.86 9.23
C SER A 69 -10.51 -5.58 8.55
N LEU A 70 -10.44 -5.72 7.23
CA LEU A 70 -9.22 -5.36 6.50
C LEU A 70 -9.07 -3.83 6.44
N LYS A 71 -7.86 -3.37 6.65
CA LYS A 71 -7.46 -1.98 6.48
C LYS A 71 -6.46 -1.88 5.35
N ALA A 72 -6.31 -0.70 4.79
CA ALA A 72 -5.34 -0.42 3.77
C ALA A 72 -4.69 0.96 3.95
N LEU A 73 -3.40 1.05 3.67
CA LEU A 73 -2.69 2.31 3.51
C LEU A 73 -2.55 2.56 2.02
N ARG A 74 -2.86 3.78 1.57
CA ARG A 74 -2.66 4.20 0.19
C ARG A 74 -1.78 5.43 0.13
N VAL A 75 -0.86 5.44 -0.82
CA VAL A 75 0.10 6.53 -1.03
C VAL A 75 0.40 6.68 -2.51
N SER A 76 0.74 7.90 -2.95
CA SER A 76 1.05 8.17 -4.35
C SER A 76 2.53 7.91 -4.63
N ILE A 77 2.82 7.33 -5.79
CA ILE A 77 4.18 7.07 -6.25
C ILE A 77 4.72 8.33 -6.92
N ASN A 78 5.99 8.65 -6.69
CA ASN A 78 6.68 9.66 -7.49
C ASN A 78 7.03 9.05 -8.85
N LEU A 79 6.24 9.34 -9.89
CA LEU A 79 6.51 8.87 -11.25
C LEU A 79 7.51 9.75 -12.01
N ASP A 80 7.72 10.99 -11.53
CA ASP A 80 8.68 11.93 -12.12
C ASP A 80 10.12 11.57 -11.80
N ARG A 81 10.34 10.76 -10.75
CA ARG A 81 11.64 10.20 -10.44
C ARG A 81 11.81 8.84 -11.11
N PRO A 82 12.72 8.68 -12.07
CA PRO A 82 13.13 7.34 -12.48
C PRO A 82 13.73 6.65 -11.26
N VAL A 83 13.15 5.51 -10.86
CA VAL A 83 13.76 4.65 -9.85
C VAL A 83 15.04 4.11 -10.48
N GLU A 84 16.17 4.76 -10.20
CA GLU A 84 17.47 4.11 -10.31
C GLU A 84 17.44 2.98 -9.29
N LEU A 85 17.05 1.80 -9.78
CA LEU A 85 17.19 0.57 -9.01
C LEU A 85 18.68 0.47 -8.70
N PRO A 86 19.05 0.49 -7.41
CA PRO A 86 20.44 0.26 -7.08
C PRO A 86 20.82 -1.11 -7.65
N GLY A 87 21.98 -1.18 -8.30
CA GLY A 87 22.44 -2.40 -8.96
C GLY A 87 22.47 -3.58 -7.97
N PRO A 88 22.56 -4.83 -8.44
CA PRO A 88 22.53 -6.05 -7.61
C PRO A 88 23.61 -6.14 -6.53
N THR A 89 24.47 -5.12 -6.39
CA THR A 89 25.60 -5.01 -5.46
C THR A 89 25.41 -3.98 -4.35
N GLU A 90 24.32 -3.20 -4.31
CA GLU A 90 24.06 -2.39 -3.12
C GLU A 90 23.43 -3.26 -2.03
N ASP A 91 24.21 -3.47 -0.98
CA ASP A 91 23.80 -4.08 0.27
C ASP A 91 22.70 -3.19 0.88
N PHE A 92 21.44 -3.46 0.53
CA PHE A 92 20.33 -2.95 1.31
C PHE A 92 20.50 -3.52 2.71
N PRO A 93 20.67 -2.68 3.74
CA PRO A 93 20.75 -3.19 5.10
C PRO A 93 19.47 -3.98 5.35
N LEU A 94 19.63 -5.29 5.51
CA LEU A 94 18.59 -6.17 6.02
C LEU A 94 18.33 -5.67 7.45
N PHE A 95 17.25 -4.92 7.63
CA PHE A 95 16.71 -4.65 8.96
C PHE A 95 16.39 -5.96 9.68
#